data_AF-A0A397JQZ3-F1
#
_entry.id   AF-A0A397JQZ3-F1
#
_cell.length_a   1.000
_cell.length_b   1.000
_cell.length_c   1.000
_cell.angle_alpha   90.00
_cell.angle_beta   90.00
_cell.angle_gamma   90.00
#
_symmetry.space_group_name_H-M   'P 1'
#
loop_
_entity.id
_entity.type
_entity.pdbx_description
1 polymer ?
#
loop_
_entity_poly.entity_id
_entity_poly.type
_entity_poly.pdbx_seq_one_letter_code
_entity_poly.pdbx_strand_id
1 'polypeptide(L)'
;MSSNICPECNQEYNVYKYWCKSCNSKHFHNDFYNWTSGNDKIDKFIQDAQLNANRRWEVIEWIPYNKFNDVKQIGKGGFGTIHYAGWIDGYIEKWDIENQQWKRYGKYEVVLKKFNNFMNFDDVLNEMSIHLKIYNKYDASIRFYGITQDPEMHSYMMVLEYAKDGNLREYLKINFNNIN
;
A
#
# COMPACT_ATOMS: atom_id res chain seq x y z
N MET A 1 3.42 -14.47 -26.36
CA MET A 1 3.63 -13.49 -25.27
C MET A 1 4.74 -12.58 -25.73
N SER A 2 4.52 -11.27 -25.85
CA SER A 2 5.63 -10.34 -26.10
C SER A 2 6.44 -10.19 -24.81
N SER A 3 7.71 -10.59 -24.84
CA SER A 3 8.69 -10.17 -23.83
C SER A 3 9.27 -8.83 -24.26
N ASN A 4 9.45 -7.90 -23.32
CA ASN A 4 10.29 -6.73 -23.55
C ASN A 4 11.60 -6.91 -22.79
N ILE A 5 12.64 -6.26 -23.28
CA ILE A 5 13.94 -6.19 -22.63
C ILE A 5 13.93 -5.02 -21.65
N CYS A 6 14.33 -5.25 -20.40
CA CYS A 6 14.47 -4.20 -19.41
C CYS A 6 15.64 -3.29 -19.81
N PRO A 7 15.45 -1.96 -19.93
CA PRO A 7 16.49 -1.05 -20.37
C PRO A 7 17.67 -0.92 -19.37
N GLU A 8 17.50 -1.35 -18.12
CA GLU A 8 18.55 -1.25 -17.09
C GLU A 8 19.44 -2.48 -17.02
N CYS A 9 18.88 -3.68 -17.16
CA CYS A 9 19.61 -4.94 -16.97
C CYS A 9 19.65 -5.85 -18.20
N ASN A 10 19.03 -5.45 -19.31
CA ASN A 10 18.90 -6.21 -20.55
C ASN A 10 18.28 -7.62 -20.39
N GLN A 11 17.56 -7.87 -19.30
CA GLN A 11 16.82 -9.11 -19.09
C GLN A 11 15.39 -8.98 -19.62
N GLU A 12 14.84 -10.09 -20.12
CA GLU A 12 13.43 -10.16 -20.48
C GLU A 12 12.54 -9.98 -19.25
N TYR A 13 11.51 -9.16 -19.38
CA TYR A 13 10.47 -9.02 -18.38
C TYR A 13 9.09 -9.00 -19.03
N ASN A 14 8.09 -9.35 -18.23
CA ASN A 14 6.71 -9.37 -18.68
C ASN A 14 6.19 -7.92 -18.83
N VAL A 15 5.92 -7.54 -20.08
CA VAL A 15 5.47 -6.19 -20.46
C VAL A 15 4.21 -5.77 -19.72
N TYR A 16 3.27 -6.70 -19.52
CA TYR A 16 2.01 -6.42 -18.84
C TYR A 16 2.19 -5.98 -17.39
N LYS A 17 3.37 -6.24 -16.81
CA LYS A 17 3.69 -5.83 -15.44
C LYS A 17 4.36 -4.47 -15.36
N TYR A 18 4.96 -3.96 -16.46
CA TYR A 18 5.82 -2.77 -16.46
C TYR A 18 6.75 -2.71 -15.22
N TRP A 19 7.28 -3.89 -14.84
CA TRP A 19 7.96 -4.12 -13.57
C TRP A 19 9.08 -5.11 -13.78
N CYS A 20 10.32 -4.65 -13.67
CA CYS A 20 11.49 -5.52 -13.65
C CYS A 20 11.82 -5.84 -12.20
N LYS A 21 11.51 -7.06 -11.75
CA LYS A 21 11.70 -7.46 -10.35
C LYS A 21 13.16 -7.33 -9.90
N SER A 22 14.12 -7.75 -10.73
CA SER A 22 15.55 -7.69 -10.39
C SER A 22 16.02 -6.24 -10.19
N CYS A 23 15.67 -5.33 -11.12
CA CYS A 23 16.03 -3.92 -11.02
C CYS A 23 15.35 -3.23 -9.83
N ASN A 24 14.02 -3.35 -9.71
CA ASN A 24 13.27 -2.68 -8.67
C ASN A 24 13.63 -3.20 -7.26
N SER A 25 13.86 -4.51 -7.11
CA SER A 25 14.36 -5.07 -5.83
C SER A 25 15.71 -4.49 -5.45
N LYS A 26 16.62 -4.28 -6.41
CA LYS A 26 17.90 -3.62 -6.17
C LYS A 26 17.74 -2.15 -5.78
N HIS A 27 16.85 -1.42 -6.46
CA HIS A 27 16.54 -0.02 -6.12
C HIS A 27 15.98 0.11 -4.71
N PHE A 28 15.03 -0.74 -4.32
CA PHE A 28 14.52 -0.77 -2.96
C PHE A 28 15.61 -1.09 -1.95
N HIS A 29 16.43 -2.11 -2.21
CA HIS A 29 17.52 -2.48 -1.31
C HIS A 29 18.46 -1.30 -1.04
N ASN A 30 18.78 -0.52 -2.07
CA ASN A 30 19.58 0.69 -1.92
C ASN A 30 18.87 1.77 -1.08
N ASP A 31 17.55 1.83 -1.13
CA ASP A 31 16.73 2.81 -0.42
C ASP A 31 16.26 2.37 0.98
N PHE A 32 16.63 1.19 1.49
CA PHE A 32 16.09 0.67 2.75
C PHE A 32 16.23 1.62 3.95
N TYR A 33 17.29 2.44 3.97
CA TYR A 33 17.49 3.44 5.02
C TYR A 33 16.46 4.58 4.99
N ASN A 34 15.81 4.82 3.85
CA ASN A 34 14.73 5.82 3.69
C ASN A 34 13.37 5.32 4.19
N TRP A 35 13.22 4.01 4.44
CA TRP A 35 11.94 3.35 4.74
C TRP A 35 11.88 2.76 6.16
N THR A 36 12.53 3.42 7.13
CA THR A 36 12.52 2.94 8.51
C THR A 36 11.39 3.56 9.33
N SER A 37 10.65 2.69 10.01
CA SER A 37 9.67 3.03 11.04
C SER A 37 10.27 3.15 12.44
N GLY A 38 11.56 2.81 12.59
CA GLY A 38 12.19 2.61 13.90
C GLY A 38 11.80 1.28 14.58
N ASN A 39 11.13 0.38 13.87
CA ASN A 39 10.76 -0.94 14.35
C ASN A 39 11.20 -2.04 13.38
N ASP A 40 12.19 -2.84 13.79
CA ASP A 40 12.81 -3.87 12.95
C ASP A 40 11.81 -4.88 12.37
N LYS A 41 10.73 -5.22 13.08
CA LYS A 41 9.73 -6.17 12.59
C LYS A 41 8.91 -5.56 11.45
N ILE A 42 8.50 -4.30 11.58
CA ILE A 42 7.78 -3.57 10.53
C ILE A 42 8.69 -3.32 9.33
N ASP A 43 9.91 -2.87 9.59
CA ASP A 43 10.88 -2.56 8.55
C ASP A 43 11.20 -3.81 7.74
N LYS A 44 11.45 -4.95 8.42
CA LYS A 44 11.65 -6.23 7.76
C LYS A 44 10.43 -6.67 6.94
N PHE A 45 9.22 -6.52 7.47
CA PHE A 45 7.99 -6.85 6.74
C PHE A 45 7.86 -6.04 5.44
N ILE A 46 8.15 -4.75 5.49
CA ILE A 46 8.12 -3.85 4.32
C ILE A 46 9.22 -4.22 3.32
N GLN A 47 10.46 -4.42 3.80
CA GLN A 47 11.60 -4.82 2.96
C GLN A 47 11.35 -6.16 2.26
N ASP A 48 10.83 -7.15 2.98
CA ASP A 48 10.48 -8.47 2.41
C ASP A 48 9.43 -8.32 1.31
N ALA A 49 8.41 -7.48 1.50
CA ALA A 49 7.41 -7.20 0.48
C ALA A 49 8.03 -6.52 -0.76
N GLN A 50 8.88 -5.51 -0.54
CA GLN A 50 9.55 -4.75 -1.61
C GLN A 50 10.47 -5.63 -2.48
N LEU A 51 11.28 -6.50 -1.86
CA LEU A 51 12.19 -7.41 -2.58
C LEU A 51 11.45 -8.49 -3.36
N ASN A 52 10.30 -8.94 -2.84
CA ASN A 52 9.56 -10.04 -3.43
C ASN A 52 8.51 -9.61 -4.45
N ALA A 53 8.14 -8.32 -4.47
CA ALA A 53 7.13 -7.76 -5.37
C ALA A 53 7.40 -8.13 -6.83
N ASN A 54 6.41 -8.78 -7.45
CA ASN A 54 6.43 -9.11 -8.87
C ASN A 54 5.75 -8.03 -9.72
N ARG A 55 5.04 -7.10 -9.07
CA ARG A 55 4.26 -6.04 -9.70
C ARG A 55 4.26 -4.80 -8.81
N ARG A 56 4.07 -3.62 -9.40
CA ARG A 56 4.08 -2.34 -8.67
C ARG A 56 3.07 -2.24 -7.52
N TRP A 57 1.96 -2.96 -7.62
CA TRP A 57 0.88 -2.89 -6.64
C TRP A 57 1.04 -3.87 -5.47
N GLU A 58 2.02 -4.76 -5.53
CA GLU A 58 2.43 -5.64 -4.43
C GLU A 58 3.45 -4.94 -3.50
N VAL A 59 3.94 -3.76 -3.90
CA VAL A 59 4.84 -2.94 -3.08
C VAL A 59 4.05 -2.24 -1.99
N ILE A 60 4.58 -2.31 -0.77
CA ILE A 60 4.15 -1.52 0.37
C ILE A 60 5.27 -0.63 0.87
N GLU A 61 4.90 0.45 1.55
CA GLU A 61 5.79 1.52 1.96
C GLU A 61 5.66 1.81 3.46
N TRP A 62 6.74 2.27 4.09
CA TRP A 62 6.61 3.05 5.31
C TRP A 62 6.25 4.49 4.90
N ILE A 63 5.12 5.00 5.39
CA ILE A 63 4.62 6.31 4.99
C ILE A 63 4.62 7.22 6.22
N PRO A 64 5.52 8.22 6.29
CA PRO A 64 5.50 9.19 7.38
C PRO A 64 4.14 9.87 7.52
N TYR A 65 3.63 9.98 8.74
CA TYR A 65 2.26 10.46 8.97
C TYR A 65 2.03 11.88 8.44
N ASN A 66 3.06 12.72 8.41
CA ASN A 66 3.01 14.08 7.85
C ASN A 66 2.81 14.14 6.32
N LYS A 67 2.82 12.99 5.62
CA LYS A 67 2.43 12.88 4.21
C LYS A 67 0.91 12.82 4.02
N PHE A 68 0.15 12.76 5.10
CA PHE A 68 -1.31 12.77 5.08
C PHE A 68 -1.88 14.12 5.47
N ASN A 69 -2.93 14.54 4.76
CA ASN A 69 -3.75 15.71 5.06
C ASN A 69 -5.23 15.34 5.10
N ASP A 70 -6.06 16.28 5.57
CA ASP A 70 -7.52 16.14 5.64
C ASP A 70 -7.98 14.84 6.34
N VAL A 71 -7.23 14.43 7.38
CA VAL A 71 -7.48 13.20 8.11
C VAL A 71 -8.79 13.33 8.90
N LYS A 72 -9.78 12.49 8.59
CA LYS A 72 -11.10 12.51 9.24
C LYS A 72 -11.60 11.09 9.50
N GLN A 73 -12.10 10.83 10.69
CA GLN A 73 -12.73 9.54 10.99
C GLN A 73 -14.03 9.40 10.16
N ILE A 74 -14.16 8.33 9.38
CA ILE A 74 -15.33 8.06 8.53
C ILE A 74 -16.09 6.81 8.94
N GLY A 75 -15.59 6.07 9.93
CA GLY A 75 -16.26 4.88 10.42
C GLY A 75 -15.54 4.24 11.61
N LYS A 76 -16.28 3.40 12.33
CA LYS A 76 -15.80 2.62 13.46
C LYS A 76 -16.47 1.26 13.42
N GLY A 77 -15.69 0.21 13.66
CA GLY A 77 -16.18 -1.16 13.73
C GLY A 77 -15.59 -1.90 14.94
N GLY A 78 -15.89 -3.19 15.05
CA GLY A 78 -15.39 -4.03 16.14
C GLY A 78 -13.86 -4.17 16.18
N PHE A 79 -13.18 -3.92 15.06
CA PHE A 79 -11.72 -4.13 14.90
C PHE A 79 -10.93 -2.82 14.83
N GLY A 80 -11.56 -1.66 15.00
CA GLY A 80 -10.86 -0.39 14.93
C GLY A 80 -11.68 0.75 14.36
N THR A 81 -10.98 1.84 14.05
CA THR A 81 -11.51 3.02 13.37
C THR A 81 -10.88 3.17 12.00
N ILE A 82 -11.66 3.71 11.07
CA ILE A 82 -11.20 4.03 9.71
C ILE A 82 -11.26 5.54 9.52
N HIS A 83 -10.16 6.08 9.00
CA HIS A 83 -10.03 7.50 8.72
C HIS A 83 -9.76 7.70 7.24
N TYR A 84 -10.49 8.59 6.60
CA TYR A 84 -10.09 9.11 5.30
C TYR A 84 -8.84 9.98 5.48
N ALA A 85 -7.96 9.97 4.47
CA ALA A 85 -6.85 10.92 4.37
C ALA A 85 -6.51 11.18 2.90
N GLY A 86 -6.09 12.41 2.60
CA GLY A 86 -5.37 12.71 1.37
C GLY A 86 -3.89 12.40 1.54
N TRP A 87 -3.30 11.65 0.62
CA TRP A 87 -1.88 11.34 0.55
C TRP A 87 -1.20 12.25 -0.47
N ILE A 88 -0.30 13.12 0.00
CA ILE A 88 0.28 14.22 -0.79
C ILE A 88 1.04 13.71 -2.02
N ASP A 89 1.90 12.72 -1.82
CA ASP A 89 2.77 12.20 -2.89
C ASP A 89 2.14 11.01 -3.62
N GLY A 90 1.22 10.29 -2.98
CA GLY A 90 0.64 9.05 -3.51
C GLY A 90 1.63 7.90 -3.61
N TYR A 91 1.16 6.79 -4.19
CA TYR A 91 1.91 5.55 -4.29
C TYR A 91 2.99 5.58 -5.38
N ILE A 92 3.99 4.71 -5.24
CA ILE A 92 5.03 4.49 -6.25
C ILE A 92 4.43 3.98 -7.57
N GLU A 93 4.64 4.71 -8.66
CA GLU A 93 4.20 4.34 -10.00
C GLU A 93 5.24 3.44 -10.70
N LYS A 94 6.50 3.88 -10.73
CA LYS A 94 7.64 3.19 -11.37
C LYS A 94 8.97 3.82 -10.96
N TRP A 95 10.07 3.13 -11.21
CA TRP A 95 11.39 3.74 -11.17
C TRP A 95 11.62 4.64 -12.40
N ASP A 96 12.14 5.84 -12.18
CA ASP A 96 12.60 6.75 -13.22
C ASP A 96 14.11 6.55 -13.41
N ILE A 97 14.50 5.98 -14.54
CA ILE A 97 15.89 5.63 -14.85
C ILE A 97 16.74 6.89 -15.11
N GLU A 98 16.16 7.93 -15.71
CA GLU A 98 16.92 9.14 -16.05
C GLU A 98 17.21 9.95 -14.78
N ASN A 99 16.19 10.09 -13.93
CA ASN A 99 16.29 10.88 -12.70
C ASN A 99 16.75 10.06 -11.48
N GLN A 100 16.91 8.75 -11.61
CA GLN A 100 17.33 7.82 -10.54
C GLN A 100 16.49 7.97 -9.26
N GLN A 101 15.16 8.01 -9.43
CA GLN A 101 14.21 8.17 -8.32
C GLN A 101 12.88 7.45 -8.57
N TRP A 102 12.14 7.17 -7.50
CA TRP A 102 10.78 6.65 -7.61
C TRP A 102 9.82 7.72 -8.12
N LYS A 103 9.25 7.50 -9.32
CA LYS A 103 8.14 8.31 -9.82
C LYS A 103 6.88 7.99 -9.02
N ARG A 104 6.23 9.03 -8.54
CA ARG A 104 5.01 8.98 -7.73
C ARG A 104 3.77 9.25 -8.58
N TYR A 105 2.63 8.67 -8.18
CA TYR A 105 1.35 8.96 -8.82
C TYR A 105 0.89 10.41 -8.60
N GLY A 106 1.29 11.02 -7.48
CA GLY A 106 0.78 12.32 -7.02
C GLY A 106 -0.41 12.16 -6.08
N LYS A 107 -1.05 13.28 -5.75
CA LYS A 107 -2.16 13.36 -4.78
C LYS A 107 -3.16 12.21 -4.94
N TYR A 108 -3.36 11.45 -3.87
CA TYR A 108 -4.22 10.27 -3.87
C TYR A 108 -5.06 10.18 -2.60
N GLU A 109 -6.20 9.51 -2.65
CA GLU A 109 -7.10 9.34 -1.49
C GLU A 109 -6.94 7.94 -0.90
N VAL A 110 -6.81 7.85 0.42
CA VAL A 110 -6.59 6.58 1.13
C VAL A 110 -7.42 6.49 2.40
N VAL A 111 -7.47 5.29 2.96
CA VAL A 111 -8.00 5.01 4.29
C VAL A 111 -6.86 4.62 5.22
N LEU A 112 -6.79 5.29 6.38
CA LEU A 112 -5.96 4.89 7.50
C LEU A 112 -6.81 4.03 8.45
N LYS A 113 -6.54 2.72 8.46
CA LYS A 113 -7.16 1.79 9.41
C LYS A 113 -6.31 1.75 10.68
N LYS A 114 -6.89 2.22 11.77
CA LYS A 114 -6.32 2.16 13.12
C LYS A 114 -6.94 1.00 13.87
N PHE A 115 -6.11 0.13 14.41
CA PHE A 115 -6.54 -1.02 15.20
C PHE A 115 -6.91 -0.60 16.62
N ASN A 116 -7.77 -1.39 17.26
CA ASN A 116 -8.09 -1.17 18.66
C ASN A 116 -6.86 -1.44 19.55
N ASN A 117 -6.71 -0.66 20.61
CA ASN A 117 -5.55 -0.73 21.52
C ASN A 117 -5.37 -2.08 22.24
N PHE A 118 -6.38 -2.95 22.25
CA PHE A 118 -6.32 -4.28 22.87
C PHE A 118 -5.84 -5.38 21.90
N MET A 119 -5.71 -5.10 20.59
CA MET A 119 -5.12 -6.06 19.67
C MET A 119 -3.62 -6.13 19.92
N ASN A 120 -3.09 -7.36 20.00
CA ASN A 120 -1.65 -7.54 20.09
C ASN A 120 -1.00 -7.29 18.72
N PHE A 121 0.31 -7.01 18.74
CA PHE A 121 1.06 -6.63 17.55
C PHE A 121 1.14 -7.75 16.49
N ASP A 122 1.17 -9.01 16.90
CA ASP A 122 1.28 -10.13 15.96
C ASP A 122 -0.04 -10.36 15.20
N ASP A 123 -1.20 -10.13 15.83
CA ASP A 123 -2.51 -10.14 15.17
C ASP A 123 -2.61 -9.04 14.11
N VAL A 124 -2.12 -7.83 14.44
CA VAL A 124 -2.05 -6.69 13.51
C VAL A 124 -1.17 -7.03 12.31
N LEU A 125 0.02 -7.60 12.54
CA LEU A 125 0.91 -8.03 11.46
C LEU A 125 0.32 -9.16 10.61
N ASN A 126 -0.39 -10.11 11.23
CA ASN A 126 -1.05 -11.18 10.51
C ASN A 126 -2.13 -10.62 9.56
N GLU A 127 -2.92 -9.65 10.02
CA GLU A 127 -3.91 -8.99 9.18
C GLU A 127 -3.26 -8.24 8.00
N MET A 128 -2.16 -7.51 8.25
CA MET A 128 -1.36 -6.86 7.20
C MET A 128 -0.84 -7.88 6.17
N SER A 129 -0.35 -9.04 6.64
CA SER A 129 0.14 -10.11 5.76
C SER A 129 -0.97 -10.69 4.89
N ILE A 130 -2.18 -10.88 5.46
CA ILE A 130 -3.33 -11.36 4.71
C ILE A 130 -3.69 -10.35 3.61
N HIS A 131 -3.84 -9.07 3.95
CA HIS A 131 -4.14 -8.02 2.97
C HIS A 131 -3.11 -7.96 1.83
N LEU A 132 -1.81 -8.10 2.15
CA LEU A 132 -0.75 -8.13 1.15
C LEU A 132 -0.85 -9.35 0.21
N LYS A 133 -1.17 -10.54 0.76
CA LYS A 133 -1.21 -11.80 0.00
C LYS A 133 -2.45 -11.95 -0.86
N ILE A 134 -3.61 -11.50 -0.38
CA ILE A 134 -4.88 -11.65 -1.10
C ILE A 134 -5.06 -10.64 -2.22
N TYR A 135 -4.29 -9.53 -2.20
CA TYR A 135 -4.49 -8.48 -3.17
C TYR A 135 -4.14 -8.94 -4.58
N ASN A 136 -5.15 -8.92 -5.45
CA ASN A 136 -5.02 -9.13 -6.87
C ASN A 136 -5.77 -7.99 -7.56
N LYS A 137 -5.11 -7.32 -8.51
CA LYS A 137 -5.68 -6.16 -9.22
C LYS A 137 -7.04 -6.47 -9.89
N TYR A 138 -7.31 -7.73 -10.19
CA TYR A 138 -8.55 -8.17 -10.83
C TYR A 138 -9.63 -8.65 -9.85
N ASP A 139 -9.31 -8.76 -8.56
CA ASP A 139 -10.24 -9.21 -7.54
C ASP A 139 -10.78 -8.00 -6.74
N ALA A 140 -11.91 -8.18 -6.06
CA ALA A 140 -12.58 -7.14 -5.26
C ALA A 140 -11.84 -6.77 -3.96
N SER A 141 -10.54 -7.05 -3.86
CA SER A 141 -9.70 -6.79 -2.68
C SER A 141 -9.21 -5.33 -2.66
N ILE A 142 -9.29 -4.69 -1.49
CA ILE A 142 -8.76 -3.35 -1.25
C ILE A 142 -7.23 -3.38 -1.29
N ARG A 143 -6.61 -2.50 -2.08
CA ARG A 143 -5.14 -2.40 -2.14
C ARG A 143 -4.56 -1.96 -0.79
N PHE A 144 -3.51 -2.64 -0.36
CA PHE A 144 -2.68 -2.25 0.78
C PHE A 144 -1.45 -1.50 0.27
N TYR A 145 -1.32 -0.23 0.66
CA TYR A 145 -0.25 0.65 0.19
C TYR A 145 0.95 0.69 1.12
N GLY A 146 0.75 0.42 2.41
CA GLY A 146 1.81 0.66 3.38
C GLY A 146 1.34 0.82 4.80
N ILE A 147 2.29 1.14 5.65
CA ILE A 147 2.10 1.29 7.08
C ILE A 147 2.49 2.70 7.45
N THR A 148 1.73 3.30 8.36
CA THR A 148 2.08 4.56 9.00
C THR A 148 1.93 4.40 10.52
N GLN A 149 2.30 5.41 11.28
CA GLN A 149 2.14 5.42 12.73
C GLN A 149 1.43 6.70 13.15
N ASP A 150 0.45 6.52 14.04
CA ASP A 150 -0.26 7.63 14.67
C ASP A 150 0.72 8.45 15.52
N PRO A 151 0.86 9.76 15.27
CA PRO A 151 1.76 10.60 16.06
C PRO A 151 1.33 10.73 17.52
N GLU A 152 0.06 10.54 17.85
CA GLU A 152 -0.45 10.71 19.22
C GLU A 152 -0.30 9.43 20.06
N MET A 153 -0.76 8.30 19.52
CA MET A 153 -0.79 7.02 20.26
C MET A 153 0.37 6.09 19.92
N HIS A 154 1.22 6.45 18.94
CA HIS A 154 2.30 5.62 18.40
C HIS A 154 1.85 4.23 17.92
N SER A 155 0.54 4.06 17.67
CA SER A 155 -0.03 2.85 17.11
C SER A 155 0.18 2.80 15.60
N TYR A 156 0.56 1.64 15.08
CA TYR A 156 0.65 1.42 13.63
C TYR A 156 -0.73 1.37 12.98
N MET A 157 -0.81 1.90 11.77
CA MET A 157 -2.03 1.95 10.97
C MET A 157 -1.75 1.43 9.57
N MET A 158 -2.73 0.72 9.00
CA MET A 158 -2.66 0.34 7.59
C MET A 158 -3.12 1.50 6.71
N VAL A 159 -2.42 1.69 5.60
CA VAL A 159 -2.80 2.62 4.53
C VAL A 159 -3.42 1.80 3.41
N LEU A 160 -4.73 1.98 3.21
CA LEU A 160 -5.57 1.18 2.33
C LEU A 160 -6.21 2.03 1.25
N GLU A 161 -6.62 1.41 0.15
CA GLU A 161 -7.42 2.05 -0.88
C GLU A 161 -8.77 2.53 -0.37
N TYR A 162 -9.12 3.76 -0.74
CA TYR A 162 -10.40 4.35 -0.40
C TYR A 162 -11.48 3.90 -1.39
N ALA A 163 -12.43 3.10 -0.90
CA ALA A 163 -13.64 2.73 -1.64
C ALA A 163 -14.66 3.89 -1.60
N LYS A 164 -14.71 4.69 -2.67
CA LYS A 164 -15.58 5.88 -2.77
C LYS A 164 -17.06 5.57 -2.61
N ASP A 165 -17.47 4.40 -3.09
CA ASP A 165 -18.86 3.92 -3.03
C ASP A 165 -19.24 3.34 -1.65
N GLY A 166 -18.33 3.41 -0.68
CA GLY A 166 -18.55 2.96 0.68
C GLY A 166 -18.51 1.44 0.80
N ASN A 167 -19.21 0.91 1.82
CA ASN A 167 -19.29 -0.53 2.02
C ASN A 167 -20.43 -1.14 1.19
N LEU A 168 -20.31 -2.42 0.87
CA LEU A 168 -21.27 -3.15 0.05
C LEU A 168 -22.71 -3.03 0.56
N ARG A 169 -22.93 -3.02 1.88
CA ARG A 169 -24.27 -2.91 2.46
C ARG A 169 -24.93 -1.57 2.13
N GLU A 170 -24.21 -0.46 2.28
CA GLU A 170 -24.74 0.87 1.95
C GLU A 170 -24.89 1.04 0.43
N TYR A 171 -23.93 0.54 -0.35
CA TYR A 171 -24.03 0.56 -1.81
C TYR A 171 -25.28 -0.17 -2.31
N LEU A 172 -25.53 -1.36 -1.78
CA LEU A 172 -26.70 -2.18 -2.13
C LEU A 172 -28.01 -1.48 -1.74
N LYS A 173 -28.10 -0.79 -0.60
CA LYS A 173 -29.33 -0.06 -0.24
C LYS A 173 -29.74 0.97 -1.29
N ILE A 174 -28.78 1.59 -1.96
CA ILE A 174 -29.03 2.63 -2.96
C ILE A 174 -29.23 2.02 -4.34
N ASN A 175 -28.43 1.00 -4.68
CA ASN A 175 -28.30 0.50 -6.05
C ASN A 175 -28.93 -0.87 -6.30
N PHE A 176 -29.62 -1.47 -5.33
CA PHE A 176 -30.15 -2.84 -5.44
C PHE A 176 -30.91 -3.09 -6.75
N ASN A 177 -31.78 -2.15 -7.14
CA ASN A 177 -32.63 -2.29 -8.33
C ASN A 177 -31.88 -2.05 -9.66
N ASN A 178 -30.63 -1.60 -9.62
CA ASN A 178 -29.78 -1.35 -10.78
C ASN A 178 -28.77 -2.48 -11.02
N ILE A 179 -28.74 -3.49 -10.16
CA ILE A 179 -27.87 -4.67 -10.28
C ILE A 179 -28.64 -5.71 -11.09
N ASN A 180 -28.47 -5.64 -12.42
CA ASN A 180 -28.94 -6.66 -13.37
C ASN A 180 -27.79 -7.59 -13.75
#